data_AF-A0A2J5HW49-F1
#
_entry.id   AF-A0A2J5HW49-F1
#
_cell.length_a   1.000
_cell.length_b   1.000
_cell.length_c   1.000
_cell.angle_alpha   90.00
_cell.angle_beta   90.00
_cell.angle_gamma   90.00
#
_symmetry.space_group_name_H-M   'P 1'
#
loop_
_entity.id
_entity.type
_entity.pdbx_description
1 polymer ?
#
loop_
_entity_poly.entity_id
_entity_poly.type
_entity_poly.pdbx_seq_one_letter_code
_entity_poly.pdbx_strand_id
1 'polypeptide(L)'
;MWLRDEKETVYNHIKQLFLPYTIIDVGWWYQLSYPRLESGRADYAMTSANNEIVGDGNTPIALTDLRDIGRYVALIIADDRTLNKMVFAYNTLTTQNEIYSTLEELSEEKITRNYISEESVYTRVLTARQSSETYPFDPVKFIPRYLAEYQLSWGIRGDNSPDYAKYLGYLTSKELYPDFQPVDFRDYLETVVRGTAKGVYTDRTVSKAHQRMFPRTESTDSLYTRIFPRTESSDSLYMAR
;
A
#
# COMPACT_ATOMS: atom_id res chain seq x y z
N MET A 1 0.89 -5.25 -15.00
CA MET A 1 1.31 -5.68 -13.63
C MET A 1 0.36 -6.79 -13.30
N TRP A 2 0.82 -7.95 -12.83
CA TRP A 2 -0.06 -9.12 -12.74
C TRP A 2 -1.34 -8.86 -11.96
N LEU A 3 -1.24 -8.19 -10.80
CA LEU A 3 -2.41 -7.85 -9.98
C LEU A 3 -3.38 -6.90 -10.71
N ARG A 4 -2.89 -5.99 -11.55
CA ARG A 4 -3.74 -5.14 -12.38
C ARG A 4 -4.40 -5.97 -13.48
N ASP A 5 -3.64 -6.83 -14.13
CA ASP A 5 -4.11 -7.65 -15.25
C ASP A 5 -5.24 -8.61 -14.78
N GLU A 6 -5.14 -9.18 -13.58
CA GLU A 6 -6.21 -9.97 -12.95
C GLU A 6 -7.47 -9.14 -12.67
N LYS A 7 -7.31 -7.89 -12.21
CA LYS A 7 -8.45 -6.97 -12.00
C LYS A 7 -9.15 -6.62 -13.31
N GLU A 8 -8.40 -6.41 -14.39
CA GLU A 8 -8.95 -6.10 -15.72
C GLU A 8 -9.81 -7.25 -16.27
N THR A 9 -9.49 -8.51 -15.95
CA THR A 9 -10.35 -9.66 -16.27
C THR A 9 -11.73 -9.50 -15.65
N VAL A 10 -11.80 -9.08 -14.38
CA VAL A 10 -13.07 -8.82 -13.69
C VAL A 10 -13.79 -7.61 -14.29
N TYR A 11 -13.07 -6.52 -14.59
CA TYR A 11 -13.66 -5.32 -15.20
C TYR A 11 -14.27 -5.63 -16.57
N ASN A 12 -13.59 -6.43 -17.39
CA ASN A 12 -14.10 -6.87 -18.68
C ASN A 12 -15.32 -7.77 -18.53
N HIS A 13 -15.34 -8.66 -17.54
CA HIS A 13 -16.50 -9.51 -17.30
C HIS A 13 -17.74 -8.70 -16.88
N ILE A 14 -17.58 -7.71 -15.99
CA ILE A 14 -18.65 -6.78 -15.60
C ILE A 14 -19.26 -6.09 -16.83
N LYS A 15 -18.40 -5.61 -17.74
CA LYS A 15 -18.83 -4.97 -19.00
C LYS A 15 -19.57 -5.94 -19.93
N GLN A 16 -19.11 -7.17 -20.06
CA GLN A 16 -19.75 -8.21 -20.88
C GLN A 16 -21.17 -8.55 -20.37
N LEU A 17 -21.36 -8.54 -19.05
CA LEU A 17 -22.66 -8.78 -18.42
C LEU A 17 -23.60 -7.56 -18.48
N PHE A 18 -23.13 -6.42 -19.02
CA PHE A 18 -23.88 -5.17 -19.08
C PHE A 18 -24.34 -4.69 -17.68
N LEU A 19 -23.50 -4.88 -16.67
CA LEU A 19 -23.77 -4.43 -15.31
C LEU A 19 -23.32 -2.97 -15.11
N PRO A 20 -24.11 -2.14 -14.41
CA PRO A 20 -23.67 -0.81 -14.02
C PRO A 20 -22.46 -0.91 -13.08
N TYR A 21 -21.43 -0.08 -13.30
CA TYR A 21 -20.20 -0.16 -12.53
C TYR A 21 -19.59 1.20 -12.19
N THR A 22 -18.78 1.23 -11.14
CA THR A 22 -17.81 2.28 -10.88
C THR A 22 -16.52 1.63 -10.38
N ILE A 23 -15.41 1.89 -11.04
CA ILE A 23 -14.08 1.38 -10.63
C ILE A 23 -13.36 2.51 -9.91
N ILE A 24 -12.93 2.27 -8.66
CA ILE A 24 -12.31 3.29 -7.83
C ILE A 24 -10.86 2.90 -7.54
N ASP A 25 -9.92 3.68 -8.06
CA ASP A 25 -8.49 3.56 -7.74
C ASP A 25 -8.13 4.67 -6.74
N VAL A 26 -7.52 4.30 -5.61
CA VAL A 26 -7.34 5.20 -4.44
C VAL A 26 -5.88 5.60 -4.19
N GLY A 27 -5.02 5.44 -5.19
CA GLY A 27 -3.58 5.67 -5.07
C GLY A 27 -2.89 4.76 -4.03
N TRP A 28 -1.86 5.29 -3.37
CA TRP A 28 -1.09 4.60 -2.33
C TRP A 28 -1.48 5.09 -0.93
N TRP A 29 -1.23 4.28 0.10
CA TRP A 29 -1.69 4.62 1.46
C TRP A 29 -0.66 5.41 2.24
N TYR A 30 -1.14 6.41 3.00
CA TYR A 30 -0.32 7.16 3.95
C TYR A 30 0.44 6.24 4.91
N GLN A 31 -0.25 5.21 5.38
CA GLN A 31 0.28 4.29 6.38
C GLN A 31 1.42 3.40 5.85
N LEU A 32 1.66 3.38 4.54
CA LEU A 32 2.70 2.58 3.89
C LEU A 32 3.73 3.46 3.14
N SER A 33 3.64 4.79 3.24
CA SER A 33 4.40 5.69 2.38
C SER A 33 5.68 6.25 3.01
N TYR A 34 5.84 6.17 4.33
CA TYR A 34 6.97 6.77 5.05
C TYR A 34 8.04 5.75 5.48
N PRO A 35 9.32 6.15 5.55
CA PRO A 35 10.40 5.28 5.98
C PRO A 35 10.46 5.13 7.50
N ARG A 36 11.28 4.19 7.96
CA ARG A 36 11.59 4.02 9.38
C ARG A 36 12.46 5.18 9.89
N LEU A 37 12.21 5.63 11.12
CA LEU A 37 13.09 6.54 11.87
C LEU A 37 14.16 5.74 12.64
N GLU A 38 15.38 6.26 12.73
CA GLU A 38 16.49 5.60 13.45
C GLU A 38 16.18 5.42 14.95
N SER A 39 15.45 6.36 15.55
CA SER A 39 14.96 6.22 16.94
C SER A 39 13.96 5.08 17.14
N GLY A 40 13.39 4.52 16.07
CA GLY A 40 12.35 3.50 16.13
C GLY A 40 10.98 4.00 16.60
N ARG A 41 10.80 5.30 16.89
CA ARG A 41 9.54 5.81 17.45
C ARG A 41 8.36 5.74 16.49
N ALA A 42 8.60 5.52 15.19
CA ALA A 42 7.55 5.29 14.20
C ALA A 42 7.15 3.80 14.08
N ASP A 43 7.95 2.87 14.63
CA ASP A 43 7.84 1.43 14.37
C ASP A 43 6.47 0.85 14.77
N TYR A 44 5.86 1.39 15.83
CA TYR A 44 4.56 0.94 16.34
C TYR A 44 3.43 1.06 15.32
N ALA A 45 3.55 1.96 14.35
CA ALA A 45 2.54 2.23 13.32
C ALA A 45 2.87 1.58 11.96
N MET A 46 4.04 0.93 11.82
CA MET A 46 4.50 0.37 10.56
C MET A 46 4.09 -1.10 10.41
N THR A 47 3.66 -1.49 9.20
CA THR A 47 3.51 -2.91 8.83
C THR A 47 4.81 -3.48 8.26
N SER A 48 5.56 -2.67 7.52
CA SER A 48 6.85 -2.99 6.93
C SER A 48 7.63 -1.71 6.70
N ALA A 49 8.95 -1.75 6.81
CA ALA A 49 9.78 -0.58 6.57
C ALA A 49 9.87 -0.26 5.06
N ASN A 50 9.52 0.97 4.67
CA ASN A 50 9.68 1.48 3.30
C ASN A 50 10.95 2.34 3.18
N ASN A 51 12.10 1.71 3.41
CA ASN A 51 13.37 2.44 3.59
C ASN A 51 14.12 2.72 2.26
N GLU A 52 13.58 2.25 1.13
CA GLU A 52 14.20 2.41 -0.18
C GLU A 52 13.56 3.57 -0.95
N ILE A 53 14.41 4.39 -1.56
CA ILE A 53 14.00 5.44 -2.51
C ILE A 53 14.21 4.90 -3.91
N VAL A 54 13.13 4.78 -4.68
CA VAL A 54 13.14 4.21 -6.03
C VAL A 54 13.62 5.25 -7.03
N GLY A 55 14.61 4.90 -7.85
CA GLY A 55 15.18 5.81 -8.84
C GLY A 55 15.83 7.01 -8.15
N ASP A 56 15.46 8.22 -8.58
CA ASP A 56 15.89 9.47 -7.96
C ASP A 56 14.95 9.96 -6.84
N GLY A 57 13.84 9.25 -6.60
CA GLY A 57 12.84 9.60 -5.60
C GLY A 57 11.91 10.75 -5.95
N ASN A 58 11.94 11.26 -7.19
CA ASN A 58 11.16 12.43 -7.62
C ASN A 58 9.92 12.08 -8.47
N THR A 59 9.69 10.79 -8.76
CA THR A 59 8.46 10.36 -9.44
C THR A 59 7.23 10.71 -8.59
N PRO A 60 6.26 11.48 -9.12
CA PRO A 60 5.05 11.84 -8.38
C PRO A 60 4.21 10.61 -8.01
N ILE A 61 3.75 10.58 -6.76
CA ILE A 61 2.89 9.52 -6.22
C ILE A 61 1.65 10.14 -5.55
N ALA A 62 0.47 9.70 -5.98
CA ALA A 62 -0.78 10.05 -5.34
C ALA A 62 -1.00 9.22 -4.07
N LEU A 63 -1.27 9.90 -2.96
CA LEU A 63 -1.44 9.30 -1.65
C LEU A 63 -2.84 9.56 -1.07
N THR A 64 -3.34 8.61 -0.30
CA THR A 64 -4.65 8.65 0.38
C THR A 64 -4.54 8.10 1.81
N ASP A 65 -5.16 8.79 2.77
CA ASP A 65 -5.34 8.23 4.11
C ASP A 65 -6.38 7.12 4.09
N LEU A 66 -6.12 6.00 4.75
CA LEU A 66 -7.10 4.90 4.87
C LEU A 66 -8.48 5.36 5.37
N ARG A 67 -8.54 6.37 6.25
CA ARG A 67 -9.80 6.93 6.79
C ARG A 67 -10.62 7.65 5.72
N ASP A 68 -9.97 8.19 4.70
CA ASP A 68 -10.64 8.93 3.63
C ASP A 68 -11.14 8.03 2.50
N ILE A 69 -10.62 6.81 2.35
CA ILE A 69 -11.09 5.86 1.34
C ILE A 69 -12.60 5.64 1.47
N GLY A 70 -13.10 5.38 2.67
CA GLY A 70 -14.53 5.20 2.91
C GLY A 70 -15.35 6.46 2.59
N ARG A 71 -14.81 7.65 2.88
CA ARG A 71 -15.46 8.93 2.60
C ARG A 71 -15.55 9.19 1.09
N TYR A 72 -14.48 8.92 0.34
CA TYR A 72 -14.52 8.99 -1.13
C TYR A 72 -15.49 7.98 -1.71
N VAL A 73 -15.43 6.72 -1.26
CA VAL A 73 -16.32 5.66 -1.77
C VAL A 73 -17.78 6.07 -1.57
N ALA A 74 -18.15 6.58 -0.39
CA ALA A 74 -19.52 7.03 -0.10
C ALA A 74 -20.01 8.14 -1.05
N LEU A 75 -19.14 9.10 -1.38
CA LEU A 75 -19.46 10.15 -2.35
C LEU A 75 -19.59 9.59 -3.77
N ILE A 76 -18.62 8.77 -4.17
CA ILE A 76 -18.51 8.22 -5.52
C ILE A 76 -19.70 7.32 -5.85
N ILE A 77 -20.05 6.36 -5.00
CA ILE A 77 -21.13 5.41 -5.34
C ILE A 77 -22.53 6.05 -5.42
N ALA A 78 -22.68 7.26 -4.86
CA ALA A 78 -23.94 8.00 -4.85
C ALA A 78 -24.01 9.07 -5.96
N ASP A 79 -22.95 9.25 -6.74
CA ASP A 79 -22.85 10.29 -7.76
C ASP A 79 -23.13 9.71 -9.16
N ASP A 80 -24.23 10.12 -9.77
CA ASP A 80 -24.62 9.68 -11.12
C ASP A 80 -23.54 9.99 -12.19
N ARG A 81 -22.67 10.99 -11.96
CA ARG A 81 -21.54 11.31 -12.86
C ARG A 81 -20.53 10.17 -12.95
N THR A 82 -20.49 9.27 -11.96
CA THR A 82 -19.52 8.16 -11.90
C THR A 82 -20.08 6.82 -12.39
N LEU A 83 -21.34 6.78 -12.83
CA LEU A 83 -21.95 5.59 -13.42
C LEU A 83 -21.20 5.18 -14.69
N ASN A 84 -20.76 3.93 -14.74
CA ASN A 84 -19.93 3.33 -15.80
C ASN A 84 -18.59 4.05 -16.01
N LYS A 85 -18.04 4.66 -14.96
CA LYS A 85 -16.76 5.37 -14.98
C LYS A 85 -15.70 4.72 -14.12
N MET A 86 -14.47 5.12 -14.38
CA MET A 86 -13.32 4.88 -13.51
C MET A 86 -13.01 6.19 -12.80
N VAL A 87 -12.78 6.13 -11.49
CA VAL A 87 -12.52 7.29 -10.64
C VAL A 87 -11.18 7.11 -9.95
N PHE A 88 -10.33 8.11 -10.07
CA PHE A 88 -9.06 8.19 -9.36
C PHE A 88 -9.20 9.13 -8.16
N ALA A 89 -9.24 8.56 -6.96
CA ALA A 89 -9.42 9.29 -5.72
C ALA A 89 -8.10 9.39 -4.95
N TYR A 90 -7.69 10.62 -4.62
CA TYR A 90 -6.47 10.83 -3.86
C TYR A 90 -6.53 12.10 -3.01
N ASN A 91 -5.81 12.08 -1.88
CA ASN A 91 -5.71 13.22 -0.98
C ASN A 91 -4.66 14.22 -1.45
N THR A 92 -3.43 13.74 -1.70
CA THR A 92 -2.29 14.60 -2.04
C THR A 92 -1.41 13.94 -3.09
N LEU A 93 -0.63 14.76 -3.81
CA LEU A 93 0.40 14.34 -4.75
C LEU A 93 1.74 14.78 -4.16
N THR A 94 2.70 13.86 -4.07
CA THR A 94 4.03 14.13 -3.49
C THR A 94 5.09 13.25 -4.14
N THR A 95 6.31 13.24 -3.60
CA THR A 95 7.42 12.38 -4.03
C THR A 95 8.06 11.69 -2.82
N GLN A 96 8.87 10.64 -3.02
CA GLN A 96 9.57 10.00 -1.90
C GLN A 96 10.51 10.98 -1.19
N ASN A 97 11.21 11.83 -1.94
CA ASN A 97 12.11 12.83 -1.34
C ASN A 97 11.36 13.84 -0.45
N GLU A 98 10.17 14.27 -0.85
CA GLU A 98 9.31 15.16 -0.05
C GLU A 98 8.79 14.46 1.20
N ILE A 99 8.38 13.19 1.11
CA ILE A 99 7.95 12.40 2.27
C ILE A 99 9.10 12.30 3.29
N TYR A 100 10.31 11.95 2.84
CA TYR A 100 11.49 11.87 3.69
C TYR A 100 11.78 13.21 4.34
N SER A 101 11.78 14.29 3.56
CA SER A 101 12.09 15.64 4.07
C SER A 101 11.07 16.11 5.11
N THR A 102 9.77 15.83 4.88
CA THR A 102 8.70 16.16 5.83
C THR A 102 8.84 15.37 7.12
N LEU A 103 9.18 14.08 7.03
CA LEU A 103 9.37 13.25 8.21
C LEU A 103 10.62 13.66 8.99
N GLU A 104 11.74 13.98 8.32
CA GLU A 104 12.95 14.53 8.96
C GLU A 104 12.65 15.84 9.70
N GLU A 105 11.85 16.73 9.10
CA GLU A 105 11.45 17.99 9.73
C GLU A 105 10.61 17.77 10.99
N LEU A 106 9.56 16.94 10.90
CA LEU A 106 8.66 16.67 12.03
C LEU A 106 9.34 15.87 13.16
N SER A 107 10.30 15.02 12.81
CA SER A 107 11.05 14.21 13.76
C SER A 107 12.26 14.95 14.34
N GLU A 108 12.81 15.95 13.66
CA GLU A 108 14.14 16.49 14.01
C GLU A 108 15.24 15.40 13.92
N GLU A 109 15.00 14.32 13.16
CA GLU A 109 15.95 13.23 12.90
C GLU A 109 16.43 13.27 11.44
N LYS A 110 17.65 12.78 11.20
CA LYS A 110 18.15 12.55 9.83
C LYS A 110 17.93 11.10 9.43
N ILE A 111 17.40 10.90 8.23
CA ILE A 111 17.08 9.57 7.69
C ILE A 111 18.08 9.25 6.58
N THR A 112 18.68 8.07 6.66
CA THR A 112 19.58 7.58 5.61
C THR A 112 18.80 7.36 4.31
N ARG A 113 19.17 8.08 3.25
CA ARG A 113 18.53 7.97 1.93
C ARG A 113 19.17 6.81 1.15
N ASN A 114 18.49 5.67 1.13
CA ASN A 114 18.92 4.49 0.40
C ASN A 114 18.27 4.44 -0.99
N TYR A 115 18.94 5.01 -2.00
CA TYR A 115 18.46 5.00 -3.37
C TYR A 115 18.71 3.65 -4.05
N ILE A 116 17.72 3.13 -4.76
CA ILE A 116 17.85 1.93 -5.60
C ILE A 116 17.70 2.32 -7.07
N SER A 117 18.59 1.81 -7.93
CA SER A 117 18.56 2.12 -9.36
C SER A 117 17.35 1.53 -10.06
N GLU A 118 16.94 2.16 -11.17
CA GLU A 118 15.91 1.63 -12.05
C GLU A 118 16.24 0.21 -12.54
N GLU A 119 17.51 -0.05 -12.88
CA GLU A 119 18.00 -1.39 -13.25
C GLU A 119 17.78 -2.43 -12.14
N SER A 120 17.99 -2.05 -10.88
CA SER A 120 17.73 -2.92 -9.73
C SER A 120 16.26 -3.28 -9.64
N VAL A 121 15.36 -2.30 -9.85
CA VAL A 121 13.91 -2.53 -9.85
C VAL A 121 13.50 -3.46 -10.99
N TYR A 122 13.99 -3.25 -12.21
CA TYR A 122 13.70 -4.16 -13.32
C TYR A 122 14.19 -5.58 -13.05
N THR A 123 15.40 -5.72 -12.51
CA THR A 123 15.97 -7.03 -12.15
C THR A 123 15.13 -7.74 -11.09
N ARG A 124 14.67 -7.02 -10.06
CA ARG A 124 13.74 -7.54 -9.04
C ARG A 124 12.44 -8.01 -9.67
N VAL A 125 11.85 -7.23 -10.56
CA VAL A 125 10.60 -7.59 -11.25
C VAL A 125 10.79 -8.84 -12.10
N LEU A 126 11.85 -8.93 -12.90
CA LEU A 126 12.15 -10.09 -13.73
C LEU A 126 12.31 -11.36 -12.88
N THR A 127 13.10 -11.26 -11.81
CA THR A 127 13.36 -12.38 -10.89
C THR A 127 12.07 -12.83 -10.18
N ALA A 128 11.28 -11.87 -9.69
CA ALA A 128 10.04 -12.16 -8.98
C ALA A 128 9.00 -12.81 -9.91
N ARG A 129 8.88 -12.35 -11.17
CA ARG A 129 8.03 -12.97 -12.19
C ARG A 129 8.41 -14.42 -12.43
N GLN A 130 9.67 -14.69 -12.78
CA GLN A 130 10.16 -16.05 -13.00
C GLN A 130 9.91 -16.98 -11.81
N SER A 131 10.08 -16.48 -10.58
CA SER A 131 9.88 -17.28 -9.37
C SER A 131 8.41 -17.57 -9.03
N SER A 132 7.48 -16.76 -9.53
CA SER A 132 6.04 -16.84 -9.19
C SER A 132 5.22 -17.57 -10.25
N GLU A 133 5.64 -17.55 -11.52
CA GLU A 133 4.92 -18.17 -12.64
C GLU A 133 4.76 -19.68 -12.51
N THR A 134 5.68 -20.33 -11.80
CA THR A 134 5.69 -21.79 -11.56
C THR A 134 4.87 -22.21 -10.33
N TYR A 135 4.47 -21.27 -9.47
CA TYR A 135 3.78 -21.55 -8.21
C TYR A 135 2.59 -20.60 -8.02
N PRO A 136 1.52 -20.74 -8.84
CA PRO A 136 0.37 -19.87 -8.78
C PRO A 136 -0.20 -19.86 -7.36
N PHE A 137 -0.42 -18.67 -6.82
CA PHE A 137 -1.02 -18.44 -5.50
C PHE A 137 -0.17 -18.84 -4.28
N ASP A 138 1.11 -19.21 -4.42
CA ASP A 138 2.03 -19.31 -3.27
C ASP A 138 2.42 -17.90 -2.80
N PRO A 139 2.01 -17.47 -1.59
CA PRO A 139 2.26 -16.11 -1.14
C PRO A 139 3.74 -15.81 -0.91
N VAL A 140 4.58 -16.83 -0.65
CA VAL A 140 6.03 -16.67 -0.54
C VAL A 140 6.63 -16.21 -1.87
N LYS A 141 6.04 -16.60 -2.99
CA LYS A 141 6.51 -16.24 -4.33
C LYS A 141 5.82 -14.98 -4.86
N PHE A 142 4.54 -14.78 -4.52
CA PHE A 142 3.76 -13.66 -5.05
C PHE A 142 3.92 -12.34 -4.29
N ILE A 143 4.16 -12.35 -2.97
CA ILE A 143 4.37 -11.11 -2.22
C ILE A 143 5.57 -10.31 -2.76
N PRO A 144 6.77 -10.91 -2.99
CA PRO A 144 7.89 -10.19 -3.60
C PRO A 144 7.56 -9.64 -4.99
N ARG A 145 6.76 -10.35 -5.78
CA ARG A 145 6.29 -9.87 -7.09
C ARG A 145 5.43 -8.63 -6.95
N TYR A 146 4.48 -8.61 -6.03
CA TYR A 146 3.63 -7.43 -5.81
C TYR A 146 4.48 -6.22 -5.43
N LEU A 147 5.41 -6.37 -4.47
CA LEU A 147 6.27 -5.27 -4.03
C LEU A 147 7.14 -4.74 -5.17
N ALA A 148 7.80 -5.61 -5.93
CA ALA A 148 8.65 -5.21 -7.05
C ALA A 148 7.84 -4.55 -8.18
N GLU A 149 6.68 -5.10 -8.55
CA GLU A 149 5.84 -4.53 -9.60
C GLU A 149 5.20 -3.20 -9.17
N TYR A 150 4.90 -3.02 -7.88
CA TYR A 150 4.50 -1.72 -7.34
C TYR A 150 5.63 -0.69 -7.44
N GLN A 151 6.85 -1.02 -6.98
CA GLN A 151 8.02 -0.13 -7.12
C GLN A 151 8.23 0.29 -8.59
N LEU A 152 8.11 -0.64 -9.53
CA LEU A 152 8.17 -0.34 -10.97
C LEU A 152 7.02 0.56 -11.45
N SER A 153 5.82 0.35 -10.93
CA SER A 153 4.61 1.07 -11.34
C SER A 153 4.61 2.52 -10.85
N TRP A 154 4.63 2.74 -9.54
CA TRP A 154 4.54 4.09 -8.99
C TRP A 154 5.89 4.81 -8.91
N GLY A 155 7.00 4.08 -8.75
CA GLY A 155 8.32 4.67 -8.50
C GLY A 155 9.15 4.96 -9.75
N ILE A 156 8.99 4.17 -10.82
CA ILE A 156 9.71 4.36 -12.08
C ILE A 156 8.79 4.90 -13.18
N ARG A 157 7.66 4.25 -13.43
CA ARG A 157 6.76 4.60 -14.56
C ARG A 157 5.82 5.77 -14.27
N GLY A 158 5.57 6.08 -12.99
CA GLY A 158 4.65 7.14 -12.59
C GLY A 158 3.18 6.81 -12.85
N ASP A 159 2.82 5.52 -12.86
CA ASP A 159 1.44 5.07 -13.14
C ASP A 159 0.43 5.57 -12.09
N ASN A 160 0.90 5.89 -10.87
CA ASN A 160 0.08 6.39 -9.76
C ASN A 160 0.06 7.93 -9.72
N SER A 161 -0.32 8.55 -10.83
CA SER A 161 -0.41 10.01 -10.96
C SER A 161 -1.73 10.47 -11.60
N PRO A 162 -2.21 11.68 -11.27
CA PRO A 162 -3.42 12.24 -11.89
C PRO A 162 -3.29 12.37 -13.41
N ASP A 163 -2.10 12.70 -13.92
CA ASP A 163 -1.85 12.82 -15.36
C ASP A 163 -2.01 11.47 -16.07
N TYR A 164 -1.46 10.40 -15.49
CA TYR A 164 -1.63 9.04 -16.02
C TYR A 164 -3.10 8.59 -15.95
N ALA A 165 -3.79 8.86 -14.84
CA ALA A 165 -5.22 8.56 -14.70
C ALA A 165 -6.06 9.29 -15.77
N LYS A 166 -5.78 10.58 -15.99
CA LYS A 166 -6.46 11.40 -17.02
C LYS A 166 -6.20 10.88 -18.42
N TYR A 167 -4.96 10.47 -18.72
CA TYR A 167 -4.62 9.82 -20.00
C TYR A 167 -5.47 8.58 -20.26
N LEU A 168 -5.73 7.77 -19.21
CA LEU A 168 -6.59 6.58 -19.29
C LEU A 168 -8.11 6.88 -19.26
N GLY A 169 -8.51 8.15 -19.18
CA GLY A 169 -9.91 8.57 -19.18
C GLY A 169 -10.61 8.46 -17.82
N TYR A 170 -9.86 8.42 -16.71
CA TYR A 170 -10.44 8.46 -15.38
C TYR A 170 -10.99 9.85 -15.06
N LEU A 171 -12.04 9.88 -14.23
CA LEU A 171 -12.45 11.09 -13.52
C LEU A 171 -11.61 11.24 -12.26
N THR A 172 -11.20 12.45 -11.91
CA THR A 172 -10.42 12.67 -10.68
C THR A 172 -11.32 13.10 -9.53
N SER A 173 -11.01 12.69 -8.29
CA SER A 173 -11.76 13.17 -7.12
C SER A 173 -11.65 14.68 -6.92
N LYS A 174 -10.55 15.29 -7.38
CA LYS A 174 -10.34 16.74 -7.29
C LYS A 174 -11.28 17.52 -8.21
N GLU A 175 -11.59 16.99 -9.40
CA GLU A 175 -12.58 17.59 -10.31
C GLU A 175 -14.02 17.30 -9.86
N LEU A 176 -14.28 16.08 -9.35
CA LEU A 176 -15.63 15.68 -8.91
C LEU A 176 -16.07 16.35 -7.61
N TYR A 177 -15.14 16.50 -6.66
CA TYR A 177 -15.40 16.94 -5.29
C TYR A 177 -14.36 17.98 -4.83
N PRO A 178 -14.35 19.20 -5.42
CA PRO A 178 -13.36 20.22 -5.11
C PRO A 178 -13.39 20.66 -3.63
N ASP A 179 -14.55 20.58 -2.99
CA ASP A 179 -14.74 20.99 -1.59
C ASP A 179 -14.39 19.87 -0.59
N PHE A 180 -14.06 18.67 -1.06
CA PHE A 180 -13.69 17.57 -0.17
C PHE A 180 -12.43 17.92 0.60
N GLN A 181 -12.52 17.87 1.94
CA GLN A 181 -11.40 18.10 2.84
C GLN A 181 -10.79 16.75 3.26
N PRO A 182 -9.71 16.29 2.60
CA PRO A 182 -8.99 15.09 3.02
C PRO A 182 -8.21 15.34 4.31
N VAL A 183 -7.83 14.27 4.99
CA VAL A 183 -6.75 14.29 5.98
C VAL A 183 -5.48 14.79 5.29
N ASP A 184 -4.84 15.79 5.89
CA ASP A 184 -3.55 16.28 5.44
C ASP A 184 -2.43 15.28 5.77
N PHE A 185 -1.49 15.12 4.83
CA PHE A 185 -0.43 14.12 4.98
C PHE A 185 0.59 14.50 6.06
N ARG A 186 0.92 15.78 6.21
CA ARG A 186 1.82 16.26 7.26
C ARG A 186 1.19 16.07 8.63
N ASP A 187 -0.09 16.40 8.78
CA ASP A 187 -0.85 16.18 10.02
C ASP A 187 -0.85 14.67 10.38
N TYR A 188 -1.03 13.79 9.40
CA TYR A 188 -0.91 12.35 9.61
C TYR A 188 0.50 11.96 10.10
N LEU A 189 1.57 12.42 9.43
CA LEU A 189 2.95 12.12 9.85
C LEU A 189 3.26 12.65 11.25
N GLU A 190 2.70 13.79 11.65
CA GLU A 190 2.84 14.31 13.01
C GLU A 190 2.25 13.33 14.03
N THR A 191 1.07 12.74 13.76
CA THR A 191 0.50 11.71 14.64
C THR A 191 1.39 10.46 14.72
N VAL A 192 2.08 10.11 13.63
CA VAL A 192 3.04 9.00 13.62
C VAL A 192 4.20 9.31 14.57
N VAL A 193 4.84 10.46 14.40
CA VAL A 193 5.98 10.90 15.22
C VAL A 193 5.61 11.03 16.70
N ARG A 194 4.40 11.47 17.01
CA ARG A 194 3.89 11.63 18.39
C ARG A 194 3.51 10.32 19.08
N GLY A 195 3.49 9.19 18.37
CA GLY A 195 3.09 7.91 18.97
C GLY A 195 1.57 7.68 19.03
N THR A 196 0.76 8.47 18.32
CA THR A 196 -0.71 8.46 18.42
C THR A 196 -1.42 7.97 17.16
N ALA A 197 -0.69 7.65 16.09
CA ALA A 197 -1.27 7.10 14.86
C ALA A 197 -1.80 5.67 15.09
N LYS A 198 -2.68 5.21 14.22
CA LYS A 198 -3.11 3.80 14.18
C LYS A 198 -2.41 3.09 13.03
N GLY A 199 -1.62 2.06 13.36
CA GLY A 199 -1.00 1.20 12.35
C GLY A 199 -2.03 0.40 11.55
N VAL A 200 -1.64 -0.05 10.36
CA VAL A 200 -2.49 -0.94 9.54
C VAL A 200 -2.31 -2.39 9.99
N TYR A 201 -3.39 -3.16 9.91
CA TYR A 201 -3.38 -4.60 10.19
C TYR A 201 -2.99 -4.98 11.64
N THR A 202 -3.06 -4.03 12.58
CA THR A 202 -2.78 -4.27 14.01
C THR A 202 -3.72 -5.32 14.63
N ASP A 203 -4.97 -5.32 14.18
CA ASP A 203 -6.06 -6.21 14.55
C ASP A 203 -6.05 -7.57 13.80
N ARG A 204 -5.08 -7.81 12.91
CA ARG A 204 -4.87 -9.13 12.28
C ARG A 204 -4.02 -10.08 13.14
N THR A 205 -3.76 -9.75 14.40
CA THR A 205 -3.46 -10.76 15.43
C THR A 205 -4.71 -11.59 15.67
N VAL A 206 -4.97 -12.57 14.80
CA VAL A 206 -6.01 -13.58 15.03
C VAL A 206 -5.69 -14.22 16.38
N SER A 207 -6.50 -13.94 17.40
CA SER A 207 -6.34 -14.63 18.69
C SER A 207 -6.40 -16.14 18.44
N LYS A 208 -5.52 -16.91 19.09
CA LYS A 208 -5.48 -18.38 18.98
C LYS A 208 -6.87 -19.03 19.16
N ALA A 209 -7.77 -18.36 19.87
CA ALA A 209 -9.15 -18.80 20.08
C ALA A 209 -10.01 -18.78 18.80
N HIS A 210 -9.84 -17.80 17.91
CA HIS A 210 -10.61 -17.70 16.66
C HIS A 210 -10.15 -18.68 15.57
N GLN A 211 -8.91 -19.20 15.65
CA GLN A 211 -8.41 -20.23 14.73
C GLN A 211 -9.03 -21.62 14.97
N ARG A 212 -9.64 -21.87 16.13
CA ARG A 212 -10.23 -23.18 16.47
C ARG A 212 -11.65 -23.40 15.91
N MET A 213 -12.35 -22.34 15.51
CA MET A 213 -13.76 -22.42 15.11
C MET A 213 -14.00 -22.74 13.64
N PHE A 214 -12.96 -22.71 12.80
CA PHE A 214 -13.08 -23.12 11.41
C PHE A 214 -12.69 -24.60 11.28
N PRO A 215 -13.57 -25.47 10.73
CA PRO A 215 -13.18 -26.84 10.41
C PRO A 215 -11.99 -26.79 9.46
N ARG A 216 -10.89 -27.44 9.86
CA ARG A 216 -9.70 -27.59 9.03
C ARG A 216 -10.04 -28.45 7.82
N THR A 217 -10.31 -27.83 6.68
CA THR A 217 -10.04 -28.47 5.38
C THR A 217 -8.54 -28.32 5.12
N GLU A 218 -7.91 -29.34 4.53
CA GLU A 218 -6.44 -29.53 4.39
C GLU A 218 -5.67 -28.42 3.61
N SER A 219 -6.26 -27.24 3.40
CA SER A 219 -5.70 -26.15 2.61
C SER A 219 -5.36 -24.86 3.39
N THR A 220 -5.33 -24.89 4.72
CA THR A 220 -5.12 -23.65 5.53
C THR A 220 -3.92 -23.73 6.46
N ASP A 221 -2.72 -23.71 5.88
CA ASP A 221 -1.53 -23.29 6.61
C ASP A 221 -1.54 -21.75 6.65
N SER A 222 -1.95 -21.19 7.79
CA SER A 222 -2.25 -19.76 7.92
C SER A 222 -1.05 -18.89 7.57
N LEU A 223 -1.27 -18.03 6.58
CA LEU A 223 -0.33 -17.15 5.84
C LEU A 223 0.45 -16.11 6.66
N TYR A 224 0.30 -16.07 7.99
CA TYR A 224 0.92 -15.04 8.84
C TYR A 224 2.22 -15.50 9.52
N THR A 225 2.39 -16.80 9.77
CA THR A 225 3.49 -17.30 10.60
C THR A 225 4.87 -17.23 9.93
N ARG A 226 4.92 -16.97 8.62
CA ARG A 226 6.17 -16.96 7.83
C ARG A 226 6.63 -15.57 7.38
N ILE A 227 5.82 -14.53 7.57
CA ILE A 227 6.12 -13.15 7.10
C ILE A 227 6.94 -12.37 8.15
N PHE A 228 6.82 -12.71 9.44
CA PHE A 228 7.57 -12.10 10.53
C PHE A 228 8.21 -13.21 11.39
N PRO A 229 9.55 -13.38 11.39
CA PRO A 229 10.17 -14.33 12.30
C PRO A 229 9.95 -13.85 13.73
N ARG A 230 9.50 -14.76 14.59
CA ARG A 230 9.41 -14.52 16.04
C ARG A 230 10.83 -14.28 16.56
N THR A 231 11.10 -13.10 17.11
CA THR A 231 12.17 -12.95 18.09
C THR A 231 11.73 -13.69 19.35
N GLU A 232 12.45 -14.74 19.73
CA GLU A 232 12.28 -15.34 21.05
C GLU A 232 12.68 -14.30 22.10
N SER A 233 11.70 -13.81 22.87
CA SER A 233 11.99 -13.08 24.10
C SER A 233 12.69 -14.04 25.07
N SER A 234 13.81 -13.61 25.64
CA SER A 234 14.73 -14.32 26.54
C SER A 234 14.13 -14.88 27.85
N ASP A 235 12.81 -14.89 28.01
CA ASP A 235 12.12 -15.36 29.21
C ASP A 235 11.92 -16.89 29.24
N SER A 236 12.31 -17.62 28.19
CA SER A 236 12.20 -19.09 28.14
C SER A 236 13.36 -19.85 28.80
N LEU A 237 14.36 -19.16 29.38
CA LEU A 237 15.55 -19.80 29.97
C LEU A 237 15.47 -20.11 31.47
N TYR A 238 14.33 -19.91 32.15
CA TYR A 238 14.25 -20.07 33.62
C TYR A 238 13.13 -20.97 34.17
N MET A 239 12.65 -21.97 33.42
CA MET A 239 11.75 -22.98 34.00
C MET A 239 12.09 -24.40 33.50
N ALA A 240 13.18 -24.96 34.03
CA ALA A 240 13.38 -26.40 34.08
C ALA A 240 14.10 -26.78 35.39
N ARG A 241 13.31 -27.19 36.38
CA ARG A 241 13.67 -28.18 37.39
C ARG A 241 12.49 -29.11 37.57
#